data_AF-A0A1G3ZQP6-F1
#
_entry.id   AF-A0A1G3ZQP6-F1
#
_cell.length_a   1.000
_cell.length_b   1.000
_cell.length_c   1.000
_cell.angle_alpha   90.00
_cell.angle_beta   90.00
_cell.angle_gamma   90.00
#
_symmetry.space_group_name_H-M   'P 1'
#
loop_
_entity.id
_entity.type
_entity.pdbx_description
1 polymer ?
#
loop_
_entity_poly.entity_id
_entity_poly.type
_entity_poly.pdbx_seq_one_letter_code
_entity_poly.pdbx_strand_id
1 'polypeptide(L)'
;MAPTATPPILLLNQKLVDSICSEDTTPDEQGKTRKLYANMLARAFQSVDALRADLTMEERVRALHQLKGMLGNFGFAAAAAAVQEWEHAGGTPADDVARRKEQLRILLEQSKAELFRLYSWLG
;
A
#
# COMPACT_ATOMS: atom_id res chain seq x y z
N MET A 1 -20.92 -14.85 -21.87
CA MET A 1 -19.72 -14.80 -21.01
C MET A 1 -19.97 -13.69 -19.99
N ALA A 2 -20.14 -14.03 -18.71
CA ALA A 2 -20.25 -13.01 -17.67
C ALA A 2 -18.90 -12.27 -17.59
N PRO A 3 -18.86 -10.93 -17.54
CA PRO A 3 -17.63 -10.23 -17.22
C PRO A 3 -17.17 -10.74 -15.85
N THR A 4 -15.97 -11.31 -15.79
CA THR A 4 -15.28 -11.57 -14.52
C THR A 4 -15.13 -10.22 -13.84
N ALA A 5 -16.06 -9.90 -12.94
CA ALA A 5 -15.96 -8.74 -12.08
C ALA A 5 -14.69 -8.91 -11.28
N THR A 6 -13.63 -8.20 -11.68
CA THR A 6 -12.48 -7.99 -10.83
C THR A 6 -13.05 -7.50 -9.50
N PRO A 7 -12.84 -8.21 -8.38
CA PRO A 7 -13.35 -7.75 -7.10
C PRO A 7 -12.89 -6.31 -6.89
N PRO A 8 -13.72 -5.44 -6.30
CA PRO A 8 -13.30 -4.08 -6.02
C PRO A 8 -11.96 -4.16 -5.30
N ILE A 9 -10.93 -3.52 -5.88
CA ILE A 9 -9.62 -3.44 -5.26
C ILE A 9 -9.83 -2.66 -3.97
N LEU A 10 -9.93 -3.38 -2.85
CA LEU A 10 -9.97 -2.77 -1.54
C LEU A 10 -8.60 -2.11 -1.33
N LEU A 11 -8.56 -0.79 -1.45
CA LEU A 11 -7.36 0.02 -1.28
C LEU A 11 -6.83 -0.10 0.17
N LEU A 12 -7.75 -0.13 1.13
CA LEU A 12 -7.50 -0.40 2.55
C LEU A 12 -8.23 -1.68 2.99
N ASN A 13 -7.66 -2.41 3.95
CA ASN A 13 -8.34 -3.57 4.53
C ASN A 13 -9.44 -3.15 5.52
N GLN A 14 -10.43 -4.02 5.72
CA GLN A 14 -11.59 -3.70 6.57
C GLN A 14 -11.17 -3.42 8.02
N LYS A 15 -10.20 -4.15 8.57
CA LYS A 15 -9.70 -3.94 9.95
C LYS A 15 -9.19 -2.53 10.19
N LEU A 16 -8.49 -1.95 9.21
CA LEU A 16 -8.01 -0.57 9.27
C LEU A 16 -9.18 0.40 9.27
N VAL A 17 -10.13 0.20 8.36
CA VAL A 17 -11.33 1.05 8.27
C VAL A 17 -12.11 1.01 9.59
N ASP A 18 -12.35 -0.17 10.15
CA ASP A 18 -13.04 -0.36 11.42
C ASP A 18 -12.30 0.34 12.57
N SER A 19 -10.98 0.23 12.63
CA SER A 19 -10.15 0.88 13.64
C SER A 19 -10.17 2.41 13.53
N ILE A 20 -10.29 2.96 12.31
CA ILE A 20 -10.38 4.42 12.11
C ILE A 20 -11.79 4.92 12.45
N CYS A 21 -12.82 4.19 12.06
CA CYS A 21 -14.22 4.57 12.22
C CYS A 21 -14.82 4.19 13.58
N SER A 22 -14.05 3.58 14.49
CA SER A 22 -14.55 3.17 15.81
C SER A 22 -14.92 4.38 16.66
N GLU A 23 -16.20 4.42 17.08
CA GLU A 23 -16.79 5.48 17.91
C GLU A 23 -16.15 5.60 19.31
N ASP A 24 -15.45 4.55 19.76
CA ASP A 24 -14.75 4.51 21.04
C ASP A 24 -13.36 5.17 21.01
N THR A 25 -12.88 5.58 19.83
CA THR A 25 -11.53 6.13 19.67
C THR A 25 -11.49 7.60 20.05
N THR A 26 -10.71 7.95 21.08
CA THR A 26 -10.57 9.34 21.51
C THR A 26 -9.87 10.22 20.45
N PRO A 27 -10.06 11.55 20.45
CA PRO A 27 -9.38 12.45 19.51
C PRO A 27 -7.85 12.35 19.51
N ASP A 28 -7.23 12.10 20.67
CA ASP A 28 -5.77 11.90 20.81
C ASP A 28 -5.31 10.59 20.14
N GLU A 29 -6.07 9.51 20.32
CA GLU A 29 -5.80 8.22 19.67
C GLU A 29 -6.01 8.31 18.15
N GLN A 30 -7.04 9.03 17.70
CA GLN A 30 -7.21 9.32 16.27
C GLN A 30 -6.02 10.13 15.72
N GLY A 31 -5.53 11.14 16.46
CA GLY A 31 -4.37 11.95 16.08
C GLY A 31 -3.08 11.12 15.96
N LYS A 32 -2.82 10.25 16.94
CA LYS A 32 -1.67 9.31 16.91
C LYS A 32 -1.78 8.33 15.75
N THR A 33 -2.97 7.80 15.50
CA THR A 33 -3.26 6.87 14.41
C THR A 33 -3.02 7.54 13.06
N ARG A 34 -3.54 8.76 12.84
CA ARG A 34 -3.29 9.57 11.64
C ARG A 34 -1.79 9.75 11.38
N LYS A 35 -1.03 10.13 12.41
CA LYS A 35 0.41 10.33 12.30
C LYS A 35 1.16 9.04 11.99
N LEU A 36 0.75 7.92 12.57
CA LEU A 36 1.32 6.59 12.28
C LEU A 36 1.11 6.22 10.81
N TYR A 37 -0.12 6.30 10.30
CA TYR A 37 -0.41 5.99 8.90
C TYR A 37 0.29 6.93 7.92
N ALA A 38 0.34 8.24 8.21
CA ALA A 38 1.09 9.19 7.39
C ALA A 38 2.59 8.84 7.31
N ASN A 39 3.20 8.50 8.45
CA ASN A 39 4.61 8.08 8.48
C ASN A 39 4.84 6.77 7.71
N MET A 40 3.93 5.81 7.81
CA MET A 40 4.06 4.54 7.08
C MET A 40 3.88 4.72 5.58
N LEU A 41 2.96 5.58 5.18
CA LEU A 41 2.73 5.89 3.77
C LEU A 41 3.94 6.61 3.16
N ALA A 42 4.58 7.51 3.91
CA ALA A 42 5.87 8.11 3.52
C ALA A 42 6.98 7.06 3.37
N ARG A 43 7.08 6.10 4.31
CA ARG A 43 8.05 4.98 4.21
C ARG A 43 7.75 4.05 3.02
N ALA A 44 6.48 3.82 2.70
CA ALA A 44 6.08 3.04 1.54
C ALA A 44 6.53 3.71 0.23
N PHE A 45 6.31 5.03 0.09
CA PHE A 45 6.82 5.77 -1.07
C PHE A 45 8.35 5.71 -1.17
N GLN A 46 9.06 5.91 -0.06
CA GLN A 46 10.52 5.79 -0.05
C GLN A 46 11.00 4.39 -0.47
N SER A 47 10.30 3.34 -0.03
CA SER A 47 10.60 1.96 -0.39
C SER A 47 10.35 1.69 -1.87
N VAL A 48 9.25 2.20 -2.43
CA VAL A 48 8.98 2.14 -3.87
C VAL A 48 10.06 2.89 -4.66
N ASP A 49 10.47 4.07 -4.20
CA ASP A 49 11.52 4.86 -4.83
C ASP A 49 12.88 4.17 -4.83
N ALA A 50 13.19 3.43 -3.75
CA ALA A 50 14.41 2.66 -3.60
C ALA A 50 14.50 1.45 -4.54
N LEU A 51 13.38 0.97 -5.10
CA LEU A 51 13.39 -0.06 -6.15
C LEU A 51 14.04 0.52 -7.41
N ARG A 52 15.13 -0.09 -7.86
CA ARG A 52 15.87 0.36 -9.04
C ARG A 52 16.12 -0.80 -10.00
N ALA A 53 16.30 -0.45 -11.27
CA ALA A 53 16.50 -1.42 -12.34
C ALA A 53 17.86 -2.14 -12.26
N ASP A 54 18.86 -1.50 -11.66
CA ASP A 54 20.22 -2.01 -11.45
C ASP A 54 20.33 -2.99 -10.27
N LEU A 55 19.31 -3.09 -9.42
CA LEU A 55 19.26 -4.11 -8.38
C LEU A 55 19.26 -5.50 -9.00
N THR A 56 20.04 -6.40 -8.41
CA THR A 56 19.96 -7.81 -8.74
C THR A 56 18.55 -8.34 -8.48
N MET A 57 18.22 -9.44 -9.15
CA MET A 57 16.97 -10.15 -8.95
C MET A 57 16.68 -10.44 -7.47
N GLU A 58 17.67 -10.97 -6.74
CA GLU A 58 17.54 -11.33 -5.33
C GLU A 58 17.32 -10.10 -4.44
N GLU A 59 18.06 -9.02 -4.67
CA GLU A 59 17.88 -7.76 -3.93
C GLU A 59 16.50 -7.17 -4.17
N ARG A 60 16.02 -7.23 -5.41
CA ARG A 60 14.69 -6.74 -5.78
C ARG A 60 13.60 -7.56 -5.10
N VAL A 61 13.68 -8.89 -5.16
CA VAL A 61 12.72 -9.78 -4.48
C VAL A 61 12.73 -9.53 -2.97
N ARG A 62 13.91 -9.38 -2.35
CA ARG A 62 14.02 -9.03 -0.92
C ARG A 62 13.37 -7.69 -0.59
N ALA A 63 13.60 -6.66 -1.41
CA ALA A 63 12.98 -5.35 -1.23
C ALA A 63 11.45 -5.41 -1.37
N LEU A 64 10.95 -6.15 -2.37
CA LEU A 64 9.51 -6.38 -2.56
C LEU A 64 8.91 -7.14 -1.37
N HIS A 65 9.60 -8.17 -0.86
CA HIS A 65 9.15 -8.93 0.30
C HIS A 65 8.98 -8.04 1.55
N GLN A 66 9.96 -7.17 1.82
CA GLN A 66 9.90 -6.21 2.93
C GLN A 66 8.76 -5.21 2.75
N LEU A 67 8.60 -4.66 1.54
CA LEU A 67 7.54 -3.73 1.21
C LEU A 67 6.15 -4.37 1.35
N LYS A 68 5.97 -5.61 0.86
CA LYS A 68 4.74 -6.39 1.01
C LYS A 68 4.37 -6.55 2.48
N GLY A 69 5.32 -6.93 3.32
CA GLY A 69 5.10 -7.09 4.77
C GLY A 69 4.66 -5.78 5.44
N MET A 70 5.31 -4.67 5.09
CA MET A 70 4.93 -3.34 5.58
C MET A 70 3.50 -2.98 5.15
N LEU A 71 3.18 -3.08 3.86
CA LEU A 71 1.87 -2.73 3.33
C LEU A 71 0.75 -3.61 3.90
N GLY A 72 0.99 -4.91 4.03
CA GLY A 72 0.05 -5.85 4.64
C GLY A 72 -0.23 -5.56 6.11
N ASN A 73 0.82 -5.27 6.90
CA ASN A 73 0.68 -4.95 8.33
C ASN A 73 -0.12 -3.66 8.57
N PHE A 74 0.01 -2.69 7.67
CA PHE A 74 -0.71 -1.43 7.75
C PHE A 74 -1.99 -1.39 6.92
N GLY A 75 -2.45 -2.53 6.42
CA GLY A 75 -3.76 -2.62 5.76
C GLY A 75 -3.85 -1.97 4.39
N PHE A 76 -2.75 -1.65 3.72
CA PHE A 76 -2.73 -1.17 2.33
C PHE A 76 -2.93 -2.33 1.35
N ALA A 77 -4.12 -2.93 1.37
CA ALA A 77 -4.38 -4.23 0.76
C ALA A 77 -4.10 -4.26 -0.75
N ALA A 78 -4.53 -3.25 -1.51
CA ALA A 78 -4.28 -3.15 -2.94
C ALA A 78 -2.79 -3.07 -3.29
N ALA A 79 -2.05 -2.22 -2.59
CA ALA A 79 -0.62 -2.06 -2.81
C ALA A 79 0.14 -3.33 -2.39
N ALA A 80 -0.25 -3.97 -1.27
CA ALA A 80 0.33 -5.24 -0.83
C ALA A 80 0.13 -6.36 -1.87
N ALA A 81 -1.07 -6.47 -2.44
CA ALA A 81 -1.38 -7.42 -3.49
C ALA A 81 -0.54 -7.17 -4.75
N ALA A 82 -0.44 -5.92 -5.20
CA ALA A 82 0.38 -5.55 -6.36
C ALA A 82 1.87 -5.87 -6.16
N VAL A 83 2.40 -5.63 -4.94
CA VAL A 83 3.79 -6.01 -4.61
C VAL A 83 3.96 -7.53 -4.60
N GLN A 84 2.99 -8.28 -4.07
CA GLN A 84 3.02 -9.75 -4.07
C GLN A 84 3.00 -10.32 -5.50
N GLU A 85 2.19 -9.75 -6.40
CA GLU A 85 2.20 -10.14 -7.81
C GLU A 85 3.55 -9.88 -8.47
N TRP A 86 4.18 -8.74 -8.14
CA TRP A 86 5.50 -8.41 -8.64
C TRP A 86 6.58 -9.36 -8.09
N GLU A 87 6.52 -9.70 -6.81
CA GLU A 87 7.40 -10.68 -6.17
C GLU A 87 7.27 -12.06 -6.85
N HIS A 88 6.04 -12.56 -7.06
CA HIS A 88 5.78 -13.87 -7.69
C HIS A 88 6.14 -13.92 -9.17
N ALA A 89 6.07 -12.80 -9.88
CA ALA A 89 6.58 -12.70 -11.25
C ALA A 89 8.12 -12.79 -11.31
N GLY A 90 8.79 -13.05 -10.18
CA GLY A 90 10.24 -13.06 -10.08
C GLY A 90 10.78 -11.69 -10.40
N GLY A 91 10.27 -10.63 -9.76
CA GLY A 91 10.82 -9.28 -9.89
C GLY A 91 11.15 -8.87 -11.33
N THR A 92 10.15 -8.96 -12.25
CA THR A 92 10.10 -8.58 -13.70
C THR A 92 11.37 -8.03 -14.38
N PRO A 93 11.54 -8.21 -15.72
CA PRO A 93 12.67 -7.63 -16.45
C PRO A 93 12.93 -6.16 -16.09
N ALA A 94 14.19 -5.71 -16.10
CA ALA A 94 14.58 -4.35 -15.71
C ALA A 94 13.72 -3.25 -16.36
N ASP A 95 13.27 -3.51 -17.60
CA ASP A 95 12.44 -2.62 -18.42
C ASP A 95 11.02 -2.40 -17.85
N ASP A 96 10.53 -3.31 -17.01
CA ASP A 96 9.20 -3.23 -16.39
C ASP A 96 9.23 -2.57 -15.00
N VAL A 97 10.41 -2.33 -14.41
CA VAL A 97 10.55 -1.80 -13.06
C VAL A 97 9.92 -0.40 -12.95
N ALA A 98 10.15 0.47 -13.92
CA ALA A 98 9.57 1.82 -13.91
C ALA A 98 8.03 1.79 -13.95
N ARG A 99 7.46 0.93 -14.82
CA ARG A 99 6.01 0.76 -14.95
C ARG A 99 5.39 0.20 -13.66
N ARG A 100 6.02 -0.82 -13.06
CA ARG A 100 5.56 -1.42 -11.80
C ARG A 100 5.66 -0.44 -10.62
N LYS A 101 6.74 0.36 -10.55
CA LYS A 101 6.86 1.44 -9.58
C LYS A 101 5.73 2.44 -9.71
N GLU A 102 5.42 2.88 -10.93
CA GLU A 102 4.35 3.85 -11.16
C GLU A 102 2.99 3.29 -10.74
N GLN A 103 2.70 2.03 -11.07
CA GLN A 103 1.49 1.35 -10.58
C GLN A 103 1.39 1.34 -9.05
N LEU A 104 2.49 1.04 -8.35
CA LEU A 104 2.50 1.09 -6.89
C LEU A 104 2.30 2.52 -6.35
N ARG A 105 2.89 3.54 -6.98
CA ARG A 105 2.68 4.93 -6.57
C ARG A 105 1.22 5.33 -6.67
N ILE A 106 0.57 5.00 -7.79
CA ILE A 106 -0.84 5.30 -8.01
C ILE A 106 -1.70 4.66 -6.92
N LEU A 107 -1.45 3.39 -6.60
CA LEU A 107 -2.18 2.70 -5.53
C LEU A 107 -1.96 3.36 -4.16
N LEU A 108 -0.72 3.76 -3.84
CA LEU A 108 -0.42 4.45 -2.59
C LEU A 108 -1.07 5.84 -2.49
N GLU A 109 -1.09 6.61 -3.58
CA GLU A 109 -1.81 7.89 -3.63
C GLU A 109 -3.33 7.69 -3.47
N GLN A 110 -3.89 6.64 -4.08
CA GLN A 110 -5.31 6.29 -3.90
C GLN A 110 -5.61 5.89 -2.45
N SER A 111 -4.79 5.03 -1.83
CA SER A 111 -4.92 4.68 -0.41
C SER A 111 -4.78 5.89 0.51
N LYS A 112 -3.89 6.83 0.19
CA LYS A 112 -3.74 8.10 0.92
C LYS A 112 -4.99 8.96 0.82
N ALA A 113 -5.56 9.11 -0.37
CA ALA A 113 -6.79 9.86 -0.58
C ALA A 113 -7.95 9.24 0.19
N GLU A 114 -8.05 7.90 0.21
CA GLU A 114 -9.07 7.20 0.98
C GLU A 114 -8.88 7.39 2.51
N LEU A 115 -7.66 7.24 3.02
CA LEU A 115 -7.35 7.54 4.42
C LEU A 115 -7.76 8.96 4.79
N PHE A 116 -7.43 9.95 3.95
CA PHE A 116 -7.80 11.33 4.19
C PHE A 116 -9.32 11.52 4.21
N ARG A 117 -10.04 10.88 3.29
CA ARG A 117 -11.51 10.88 3.26
C ARG A 117 -12.10 10.31 4.55
N LEU A 118 -11.59 9.18 5.03
CA LEU A 118 -12.04 8.54 6.28
C LEU A 118 -11.77 9.44 7.50
N TYR A 119 -10.60 10.08 7.57
CA TYR A 119 -10.29 11.01 8.66
C TYR A 119 -11.09 12.31 8.62
N SER A 120 -11.47 12.79 7.43
CA SER A 120 -12.35 13.96 7.28
C SER A 120 -13.80 13.67 7.65
N TRP A 121 -14.22 12.41 7.69
CA TRP A 121 -15.55 12.00 8.14
C TRP A 121 -15.69 12.00 9.67
N LEU A 122 -14.58 12.11 10.39
CA LEU A 122 -14.49 12.09 11.86
C LEU A 122 -14.31 13.48 12.48
N GLY A 123 -14.37 14.55 11.70
CA GLY A 123 -14.28 15.95 12.15
C GLY A 123 -15.52 16.73 11.75
#